data_AF-A0A934NGA3-F1
#
_entry.id   AF-A0A934NGA3-F1
#
_cell.length_a   1.000
_cell.length_b   1.000
_cell.length_c   1.000
_cell.angle_alpha   90.00
_cell.angle_beta   90.00
_cell.angle_gamma   90.00
#
_symmetry.space_group_name_H-M   'P 1'
#
loop_
_entity.id
_entity.type
_entity.pdbx_description
1 polymer ?
#
loop_
_entity_poly.entity_id
_entity_poly.type
_entity_poly.pdbx_seq_one_letter_code
_entity_poly.pdbx_strand_id
1 'polypeptide(L)'
;MTRHLTLPNQLTIFRLLLVPVIGVSLSATFPYHDQVSAAVYATAAATDSLDGHIARRRHLISELGKFLDPLADKILVITVLVILVGQAVIPAWVVVVVFGREFLITGLRFVAANQGVVVASTPWGKSKTLSQNLMIGMLILEQPYPVLRIPALVVVCVAVTATVLSGLDYLWRYRRFVI
;
A
#
# COMPACT_ATOMS: atom_id res chain seq x y z
N MET A 1 7.84 -26.42 -20.64
CA MET A 1 6.60 -25.61 -20.72
C MET A 1 6.95 -24.16 -20.46
N THR A 2 7.09 -23.36 -21.51
CA THR A 2 7.37 -21.92 -21.42
C THR A 2 6.16 -21.21 -20.84
N ARG A 3 6.16 -20.96 -19.52
CA ARG A 3 5.18 -20.10 -18.86
C ARG A 3 5.35 -18.68 -19.42
N HIS A 4 4.61 -18.33 -20.46
CA HIS A 4 4.51 -16.94 -20.87
C HIS A 4 3.94 -16.14 -19.70
N LEU A 5 4.69 -15.15 -19.23
CA LEU A 5 4.28 -14.25 -18.16
C LEU A 5 2.99 -13.55 -18.61
N THR A 6 1.93 -13.64 -17.80
CA THR A 6 0.70 -12.90 -18.07
C THR A 6 0.96 -11.40 -17.88
N LEU A 7 0.25 -10.55 -18.62
CA LEU A 7 0.36 -9.09 -18.50
C LEU A 7 0.28 -8.59 -17.04
N PRO A 8 -0.66 -9.08 -16.18
CA PRO A 8 -0.69 -8.70 -14.77
C PRO A 8 0.62 -9.03 -14.05
N ASN A 9 1.19 -10.21 -14.27
CA ASN A 9 2.42 -10.62 -13.59
C ASN A 9 3.63 -9.76 -14.01
N GLN A 10 3.67 -9.31 -15.26
CA GLN A 10 4.72 -8.39 -15.72
C GLN A 10 4.62 -7.04 -15.02
N LEU A 11 3.40 -6.56 -14.77
CA LEU A 11 3.15 -5.29 -14.10
C LEU A 11 3.42 -5.38 -12.58
N THR A 12 3.15 -6.51 -11.95
CA THR A 12 3.60 -6.80 -10.56
C THR A 12 5.12 -6.78 -10.44
N ILE A 13 5.82 -7.46 -11.36
CA ILE A 13 7.29 -7.50 -11.41
C ILE A 13 7.83 -6.09 -11.64
N PHE A 14 7.23 -5.35 -12.57
CA PHE A 14 7.58 -3.95 -12.82
C PHE A 14 7.45 -3.11 -11.56
N ARG A 15 6.37 -3.26 -10.79
CA ARG A 15 6.20 -2.53 -9.52
C ARG A 15 7.26 -2.91 -8.50
N LEU A 16 7.61 -4.19 -8.40
CA LEU A 16 8.69 -4.64 -7.51
C LEU A 16 10.04 -4.03 -7.92
N LEU A 17 10.30 -3.86 -9.22
CA LEU A 17 11.47 -3.16 -9.74
C LEU A 17 11.43 -1.64 -9.46
N LEU A 18 10.24 -1.03 -9.36
CA LEU A 18 10.10 0.37 -9.00
C LEU A 18 10.40 0.66 -7.52
N VAL A 19 10.31 -0.33 -6.63
CA VAL A 19 10.61 -0.17 -5.20
C VAL A 19 12.02 0.39 -4.97
N PRO A 20 13.12 -0.23 -5.45
CA PRO A 20 14.46 0.32 -5.27
C PRO A 20 14.63 1.65 -6.00
N VAL A 21 13.95 1.88 -7.13
CA VAL A 21 14.00 3.16 -7.85
C VAL A 21 13.42 4.28 -6.99
N ILE A 22 12.27 4.06 -6.36
CA ILE A 22 11.66 5.02 -5.43
C ILE A 22 12.53 5.21 -4.19
N GLY A 23 13.12 4.14 -3.67
CA GLY A 23 14.01 4.21 -2.52
C GLY A 23 15.22 5.09 -2.77
N VAL A 24 15.85 4.93 -3.94
CA VAL A 24 16.98 5.76 -4.37
C VAL A 24 16.51 7.18 -4.68
N SER A 25 15.39 7.36 -5.40
CA SER A 25 14.93 8.70 -5.78
C SER A 25 14.54 9.56 -4.58
N LEU A 26 13.96 8.97 -3.52
CA LEU A 26 13.63 9.68 -2.28
C LEU A 26 14.88 10.00 -1.45
N SER A 27 15.93 9.17 -1.55
CA SER A 27 17.14 9.32 -0.73
C SER A 27 18.24 10.14 -1.42
N ALA A 28 18.22 10.23 -2.74
CA ALA A 28 19.23 10.93 -3.52
C ALA A 28 18.94 12.44 -3.60
N THR A 29 19.99 13.25 -3.52
CA THR A 29 19.89 14.70 -3.65
C THR A 29 20.18 15.13 -5.08
N PHE A 30 19.13 15.37 -5.87
CA PHE A 30 19.23 15.94 -7.21
C PHE A 30 18.07 16.91 -7.47
N PRO A 31 18.18 17.82 -8.45
CA PRO A 31 17.10 18.76 -8.74
C PRO A 31 15.79 18.02 -9.01
N TYR A 32 14.73 18.42 -8.32
CA TYR A 32 13.38 17.87 -8.44
C TYR A 32 13.22 16.40 -7.99
N HIS A 33 14.08 15.89 -7.11
CA HIS A 33 14.03 14.49 -6.65
C HIS A 33 12.69 14.11 -6.00
N ASP A 34 12.05 15.02 -5.27
CA ASP A 34 10.75 14.80 -4.64
C ASP A 34 9.63 14.69 -5.69
N GLN A 35 9.62 15.57 -6.71
CA GLN A 35 8.64 15.49 -7.79
C GLN A 35 8.80 14.21 -8.62
N VAL A 36 10.06 13.81 -8.90
CA VAL A 36 10.34 12.55 -9.58
C VAL A 36 9.88 11.38 -8.73
N SER A 37 10.17 11.38 -7.43
CA SER A 37 9.73 10.33 -6.50
C SER A 37 8.22 10.23 -6.43
N ALA A 38 7.51 11.36 -6.37
CA ALA A 38 6.06 11.40 -6.40
C ALA A 38 5.50 10.85 -7.72
N ALA A 39 6.12 11.17 -8.86
CA ALA A 39 5.71 10.65 -10.17
C ALA A 39 5.94 9.13 -10.28
N VAL A 40 7.08 8.62 -9.80
CA VAL A 40 7.37 7.18 -9.80
C VAL A 40 6.41 6.44 -8.85
N TYR A 41 6.17 6.98 -7.65
CA TYR A 41 5.18 6.42 -6.72
C TYR A 41 3.77 6.41 -7.30
N ALA A 42 3.33 7.51 -7.90
CA ALA A 42 2.02 7.60 -8.55
C ALA A 42 1.89 6.60 -9.70
N THR A 43 2.95 6.41 -10.48
CA THR A 43 2.99 5.40 -11.55
C THR A 43 2.88 3.98 -10.97
N ALA A 44 3.62 3.68 -9.90
CA ALA A 44 3.55 2.39 -9.23
C ALA A 44 2.15 2.09 -8.66
N ALA A 45 1.52 3.07 -8.01
CA ALA A 45 0.17 2.98 -7.45
C ALA A 45 -0.92 2.89 -8.54
N ALA A 46 -0.76 3.61 -9.65
CA ALA A 46 -1.69 3.54 -10.79
C ALA A 46 -1.64 2.17 -11.47
N THR A 47 -0.44 1.60 -11.64
CA THR A 47 -0.25 0.26 -12.20
C THR A 47 -1.00 -0.81 -11.38
N ASP A 48 -1.05 -0.69 -10.05
CA ASP A 48 -1.86 -1.59 -9.20
C ASP A 48 -3.35 -1.59 -9.49
N SER A 49 -3.91 -0.40 -9.63
CA SER A 49 -5.33 -0.25 -9.92
C SER A 49 -5.67 -0.78 -11.32
N LEU A 50 -4.76 -0.59 -12.28
CA LEU A 50 -4.92 -1.07 -13.66
C LEU A 50 -4.80 -2.60 -13.75
N ASP A 51 -3.84 -3.21 -13.04
CA ASP A 51 -3.64 -4.66 -12.97
C ASP A 51 -4.87 -5.38 -12.44
N GLY A 52 -5.39 -4.89 -11.32
CA GLY A 52 -6.58 -5.45 -10.70
C GLY A 52 -7.81 -5.38 -11.60
N HIS A 53 -7.91 -4.38 -12.47
CA HIS A 53 -9.01 -4.24 -13.42
C HIS A 53 -8.85 -5.16 -14.63
N ILE A 54 -7.66 -5.19 -15.23
CA ILE A 54 -7.37 -5.98 -16.44
C ILE A 54 -7.38 -7.49 -16.12
N ALA A 55 -6.79 -7.90 -14.99
CA ALA A 55 -6.76 -9.31 -14.56
C ALA A 55 -8.18 -9.86 -14.32
N ARG A 56 -9.05 -9.07 -13.68
CA ARG A 56 -10.46 -9.44 -13.44
C ARG A 56 -11.28 -9.52 -14.73
N ARG A 57 -11.02 -8.63 -15.69
CA ARG A 57 -11.76 -8.58 -16.97
C ARG A 57 -11.35 -9.67 -17.95
N ARG A 58 -10.10 -10.17 -17.88
CA ARG A 58 -9.57 -11.14 -18.84
C ARG A 58 -9.42 -12.56 -18.28
N HIS A 59 -9.81 -12.82 -17.03
CA HIS A 59 -9.61 -14.11 -16.34
C HIS A 59 -8.16 -14.62 -16.35
N LEU A 60 -7.17 -13.71 -16.52
CA LEU A 60 -5.74 -14.03 -16.60
C LEU A 60 -5.12 -14.08 -15.20
N ILE A 61 -5.71 -14.85 -14.31
CA ILE A 61 -5.29 -14.95 -12.92
C ILE A 61 -4.25 -16.08 -12.80
N SER A 62 -3.02 -15.75 -12.42
CA SER A 62 -1.97 -16.73 -12.14
C SER A 62 -1.77 -16.88 -10.62
N GLU A 63 -1.44 -18.08 -10.15
CA GLU A 63 -1.15 -18.33 -8.73
C GLU A 63 0.06 -17.52 -8.22
N LEU A 64 1.07 -17.31 -9.09
CA LEU A 64 2.21 -16.45 -8.76
C LEU A 64 1.80 -14.99 -8.60
N GLY A 65 0.98 -14.45 -9.52
CA GLY A 65 0.47 -13.08 -9.43
C GLY A 65 -0.35 -12.84 -8.17
N LYS A 66 -1.26 -13.77 -7.81
CA LYS A 66 -2.06 -13.68 -6.57
C LYS A 66 -1.20 -13.54 -5.30
N PHE A 67 -0.01 -14.14 -5.29
CA PHE A 67 0.93 -14.06 -4.19
C PHE A 67 1.83 -12.81 -4.27
N LEU A 68 2.30 -12.46 -5.47
CA LEU A 68 3.21 -11.33 -5.67
C LEU A 68 2.50 -9.97 -5.55
N ASP A 69 1.23 -9.85 -5.95
CA ASP A 69 0.51 -8.57 -5.93
C ASP A 69 0.42 -7.97 -4.51
N PRO A 70 -0.07 -8.71 -3.49
CA PRO A 70 -0.15 -8.17 -2.14
C PRO A 70 1.22 -7.96 -1.49
N LEU A 71 2.25 -8.69 -1.96
CA LEU A 71 3.61 -8.58 -1.46
C LEU A 71 4.28 -7.31 -2.02
N ALA A 72 4.18 -7.07 -3.32
CA ALA A 72 4.75 -5.89 -3.97
C ALA A 72 4.09 -4.59 -3.45
N ASP A 73 2.78 -4.59 -3.25
CA ASP A 73 2.05 -3.45 -2.67
C ASP A 73 2.56 -3.09 -1.26
N LYS A 74 2.66 -4.10 -0.38
CA LYS A 74 3.15 -3.88 0.99
C LYS A 74 4.60 -3.41 1.02
N ILE A 75 5.48 -4.02 0.22
CA ILE A 75 6.90 -3.63 0.16
C ILE A 75 7.05 -2.18 -0.32
N LEU A 76 6.31 -1.78 -1.36
CA LEU A 76 6.33 -0.42 -1.89
C LEU A 76 5.95 0.59 -0.81
N VAL A 77 4.80 0.37 -0.16
CA VAL A 77 4.26 1.24 0.89
C VAL A 77 5.22 1.35 2.09
N ILE A 78 5.74 0.22 2.57
CA ILE A 78 6.64 0.20 3.74
C ILE A 78 7.93 0.93 3.42
N THR A 79 8.52 0.68 2.24
CA THR A 79 9.75 1.34 1.80
C THR A 79 9.61 2.86 1.86
N VAL A 80 8.53 3.39 1.27
CA VAL A 80 8.30 4.84 1.27
C VAL A 80 8.08 5.39 2.67
N LEU A 81 7.24 4.74 3.48
CA LEU A 81 6.96 5.20 4.85
C LEU A 81 8.20 5.18 5.74
N VAL A 82 9.06 4.17 5.63
CA VAL A 82 10.31 4.07 6.40
C VAL A 82 11.27 5.20 6.02
N ILE A 83 11.39 5.52 4.72
CA ILE A 83 12.24 6.62 4.27
C ILE A 83 11.70 7.96 4.77
N LEU A 84 10.39 8.19 4.69
CA LEU A 84 9.74 9.42 5.20
C LEU A 84 9.89 9.59 6.72
N VAL A 85 9.92 8.48 7.48
CA VAL A 85 10.28 8.52 8.91
C VAL A 85 11.74 8.93 9.10
N GLY A 86 12.65 8.36 8.31
CA GLY A 86 14.08 8.72 8.35
C GLY A 86 14.34 10.18 8.01
N GLN A 87 13.49 10.78 7.18
CA GLN A 87 13.50 12.21 6.83
C GLN A 87 12.74 13.09 7.83
N ALA A 88 12.22 12.53 8.93
CA ALA A 88 11.41 13.22 9.94
C ALA A 88 10.13 13.91 9.41
N VAL A 89 9.61 13.46 8.27
CA VAL A 89 8.36 13.98 7.68
C VAL A 89 7.14 13.48 8.45
N ILE A 90 7.19 12.22 8.89
CA ILE A 90 6.15 11.59 9.71
C ILE A 90 6.76 10.90 10.92
N PRO A 91 6.02 10.85 12.05
CA PRO A 91 6.48 10.12 13.22
C PRO A 91 6.34 8.60 13.02
N ALA A 92 7.29 7.84 13.57
CA ALA A 92 7.37 6.40 13.40
C ALA A 92 6.10 5.64 13.85
N TRP A 93 5.35 6.18 14.82
CA TRP A 93 4.11 5.56 15.29
C TRP A 93 3.04 5.45 14.20
N VAL A 94 3.01 6.36 13.22
CA VAL A 94 2.08 6.27 12.07
C VAL A 94 2.36 5.01 11.26
N VAL A 95 3.63 4.72 11.00
CA VAL A 95 4.05 3.52 10.26
C VAL A 95 3.70 2.26 11.04
N VAL A 96 3.91 2.27 12.37
CA VAL A 96 3.54 1.15 13.24
C VAL A 96 2.03 0.88 13.20
N VAL A 97 1.18 1.92 13.25
CA VAL A 97 -0.28 1.75 13.16
C VAL A 97 -0.70 1.19 11.80
N VAL A 98 -0.17 1.76 10.72
CA VAL A 98 -0.47 1.35 9.35
C VAL A 98 -0.03 -0.09 9.09
N PHE A 99 1.22 -0.42 9.42
CA PHE A 99 1.79 -1.74 9.16
C PHE A 99 1.27 -2.80 10.14
N GLY A 100 1.13 -2.45 11.43
CA GLY A 100 0.57 -3.34 12.45
C GLY A 100 -0.85 -3.80 12.10
N ARG A 101 -1.68 -2.89 11.59
CA ARG A 101 -3.02 -3.24 11.09
C ARG A 101 -2.97 -4.16 9.88
N GLU A 102 -2.07 -3.92 8.92
CA GLU A 102 -1.88 -4.80 7.76
C GLU A 102 -1.50 -6.23 8.19
N PHE A 103 -0.58 -6.34 9.15
CA PHE A 103 -0.17 -7.62 9.71
C PHE A 103 -1.32 -8.32 10.43
N LEU A 104 -2.06 -7.59 11.27
CA LEU A 104 -3.22 -8.10 12.01
C LEU A 104 -4.30 -8.67 11.08
N ILE A 105 -4.71 -7.93 10.05
CA ILE A 105 -5.73 -8.40 9.11
C ILE A 105 -5.22 -9.60 8.30
N THR A 106 -3.94 -9.59 7.92
CA THR A 106 -3.32 -10.72 7.20
C THR A 106 -3.30 -11.98 8.05
N GLY A 107 -2.91 -11.87 9.34
CA GLY A 107 -2.93 -12.97 10.30
C GLY A 107 -4.34 -13.49 10.55
N LEU A 108 -5.32 -12.59 10.73
CA LEU A 108 -6.73 -12.95 10.90
C LEU A 108 -7.28 -13.73 9.69
N ARG A 109 -6.95 -13.30 8.48
CA ARG A 109 -7.31 -14.02 7.24
C ARG A 109 -6.67 -15.40 7.18
N PHE A 110 -5.42 -15.53 7.62
CA PHE A 110 -4.72 -16.80 7.65
C PHE A 110 -5.39 -17.79 8.63
N VAL A 111 -5.70 -17.34 9.84
CA VAL A 111 -6.39 -18.17 10.85
C VAL A 111 -7.78 -18.58 10.39
N ALA A 112 -8.58 -17.65 9.86
CA ALA A 112 -9.92 -17.93 9.37
C ALA A 112 -9.92 -18.89 8.17
N ALA A 113 -8.95 -18.76 7.26
CA ALA A 113 -8.81 -19.66 6.12
C ALA A 113 -8.53 -21.11 6.55
N ASN A 114 -7.73 -21.33 7.60
CA ASN A 114 -7.50 -22.65 8.17
C ASN A 114 -8.75 -23.28 8.79
N GLN A 115 -9.75 -22.46 9.13
CA GLN A 115 -11.05 -22.90 9.64
C GLN A 115 -12.14 -22.95 8.55
N GLY A 116 -11.77 -22.81 7.27
CA GLY A 116 -12.70 -22.85 6.14
C GLY A 116 -13.55 -21.60 5.95
N VAL A 117 -13.25 -20.51 6.67
CA VAL A 117 -14.03 -19.26 6.60
C VAL A 117 -13.30 -18.20 5.79
N VAL A 118 -13.96 -17.75 4.72
CA VAL A 118 -13.43 -16.70 3.86
C VAL A 118 -13.76 -15.33 4.46
N VAL A 119 -12.71 -14.58 4.81
CA VAL A 119 -12.85 -13.22 5.33
C VAL A 119 -13.06 -12.25 4.16
N ALA A 120 -14.27 -11.72 4.03
CA ALA A 120 -14.63 -10.79 2.97
C ALA A 120 -13.98 -9.40 3.15
N SER A 121 -13.78 -8.68 2.05
CA SER A 121 -13.33 -7.28 2.07
C SER A 121 -14.46 -6.37 2.57
N THR A 122 -14.22 -5.56 3.60
CA THR A 122 -15.19 -4.55 4.04
C THR A 122 -15.02 -3.23 3.26
N PRO A 123 -16.08 -2.39 3.13
CA PRO A 123 -15.97 -1.08 2.48
C PRO A 123 -14.88 -0.18 3.10
N TRP A 124 -14.69 -0.29 4.42
CA TRP A 124 -13.60 0.37 5.16
C TRP A 124 -12.21 -0.01 4.65
N GLY A 125 -12.03 -1.23 4.13
CA GLY A 125 -10.79 -1.67 3.52
C GLY A 125 -10.44 -0.88 2.25
N LYS A 126 -11.43 -0.54 1.42
CA LYS A 126 -11.21 0.25 0.18
C LYS A 126 -10.88 1.71 0.49
N SER A 127 -11.64 2.33 1.39
CA SER A 127 -11.41 3.71 1.80
C SER A 127 -10.02 3.89 2.42
N LYS A 128 -9.55 2.90 3.19
CA LYS A 128 -8.19 2.89 3.75
C LYS A 128 -7.12 2.95 2.65
N THR A 129 -7.19 2.08 1.65
CA THR A 129 -6.17 2.05 0.58
C THR A 129 -6.11 3.37 -0.17
N LEU A 130 -7.27 3.96 -0.50
CA LEU A 130 -7.31 5.28 -1.15
C LEU A 130 -6.69 6.36 -0.26
N SER A 131 -7.08 6.41 1.02
CA SER A 131 -6.54 7.40 1.96
C SER A 131 -5.04 7.27 2.16
N GLN A 132 -4.51 6.05 2.13
CA GLN A 132 -3.09 5.79 2.31
C GLN A 132 -2.26 6.17 1.09
N ASN A 133 -2.72 5.83 -0.11
CA ASN A 133 -2.02 6.22 -1.33
C ASN A 133 -2.01 7.74 -1.49
N LEU A 134 -3.11 8.41 -1.14
CA LEU A 134 -3.18 9.87 -1.11
C LEU A 134 -2.23 10.47 -0.06
N MET A 135 -2.21 9.90 1.15
CA MET A 135 -1.30 10.31 2.22
C MET A 135 0.15 10.27 1.75
N ILE A 136 0.60 9.14 1.18
CA ILE A 136 1.98 8.98 0.73
C ILE A 136 2.32 9.99 -0.37
N GLY A 137 1.45 10.17 -1.36
CA GLY A 137 1.67 11.15 -2.42
C GLY A 137 1.80 12.59 -1.90
N MET A 138 0.96 12.98 -0.94
CA MET A 138 1.01 14.30 -0.33
C MET A 138 2.26 14.51 0.53
N LEU A 139 2.68 13.50 1.30
CA LEU A 139 3.87 13.59 2.14
C LEU A 139 5.16 13.76 1.32
N ILE A 140 5.23 13.13 0.14
CA ILE A 140 6.38 13.33 -0.77
C ILE A 140 6.37 14.76 -1.33
N LEU A 141 5.20 15.28 -1.74
CA LEU A 141 5.09 16.60 -2.36
C LEU A 141 5.16 17.77 -1.36
N GLU A 142 4.96 17.53 -0.07
CA GLU A 142 5.09 18.55 0.97
C GLU A 142 6.51 19.13 1.04
N GLN A 143 7.54 18.32 0.79
CA GLN A 143 8.95 18.75 0.85
C GLN A 143 9.25 19.93 -0.10
N PRO A 144 8.95 19.84 -1.42
CA PRO A 144 9.14 20.96 -2.34
C PRO A 144 8.04 22.03 -2.26
N TYR A 145 6.86 21.71 -1.71
CA TYR A 145 5.71 22.62 -1.65
C TYR A 145 5.17 22.77 -0.22
N PRO A 146 5.74 23.68 0.60
CA PRO A 146 5.35 23.86 2.00
C PRO A 146 3.88 24.19 2.24
N VAL A 147 3.19 24.74 1.24
CA VAL A 147 1.74 24.99 1.27
C VAL A 147 0.92 23.70 1.48
N LEU A 148 1.48 22.54 1.12
CA LEU A 148 0.84 21.24 1.25
C LEU A 148 0.95 20.64 2.66
N ARG A 149 1.72 21.25 3.58
CA ARG A 149 1.94 20.72 4.93
C ARG A 149 0.67 20.51 5.74
N ILE A 150 -0.21 21.51 5.77
CA ILE A 150 -1.49 21.41 6.48
C ILE A 150 -2.40 20.35 5.81
N PRO A 151 -2.61 20.38 4.47
CA PRO A 151 -3.33 19.31 3.77
C PRO A 151 -2.76 17.90 4.02
N ALA A 152 -1.44 17.74 3.97
CA ALA A 152 -0.77 16.46 4.19
C ALA A 152 -1.04 15.93 5.61
N LEU A 153 -0.94 16.78 6.64
CA LEU A 153 -1.27 16.42 8.01
C LEU A 153 -2.74 15.98 8.15
N VAL A 154 -3.68 16.70 7.52
CA VAL A 154 -5.10 16.33 7.53
C VAL A 154 -5.29 14.94 6.91
N VAL A 155 -4.63 14.66 5.78
CA VAL A 155 -4.72 13.35 5.12
C VAL A 155 -4.05 12.25 5.94
N VAL A 156 -2.94 12.51 6.64
CA VAL A 156 -2.35 11.58 7.62
C VAL A 156 -3.37 11.22 8.70
N CYS A 157 -4.03 12.22 9.30
CA CYS A 157 -5.06 12.00 10.32
C CYS A 157 -6.22 11.14 9.78
N VAL A 158 -6.68 11.43 8.56
CA VAL A 158 -7.74 10.65 7.89
C VAL A 158 -7.28 9.21 7.64
N ALA A 159 -6.06 9.01 7.12
CA ALA A 159 -5.53 7.70 6.80
C ALA A 159 -5.30 6.83 8.06
N VAL A 160 -4.78 7.42 9.14
CA VAL A 160 -4.65 6.75 10.44
C VAL A 160 -6.01 6.38 10.99
N THR A 161 -6.97 7.32 11.00
CA THR A 161 -8.32 7.07 11.49
C THR A 161 -9.02 5.97 10.70
N ALA A 162 -8.96 6.01 9.37
CA ALA A 162 -9.49 4.97 8.49
C ALA A 162 -8.81 3.61 8.74
N THR A 163 -7.50 3.60 9.00
CA THR A 163 -6.76 2.39 9.33
C THR A 163 -7.24 1.78 10.64
N VAL A 164 -7.36 2.59 11.70
CA VAL A 164 -7.82 2.14 13.03
C VAL A 164 -9.26 1.66 12.97
N LEU A 165 -10.18 2.46 12.40
CA LEU A 165 -11.59 2.08 12.26
C LEU A 165 -11.76 0.79 11.47
N SER A 166 -11.00 0.63 10.39
CA SER A 166 -11.01 -0.61 9.63
C SER A 166 -10.46 -1.79 10.43
N GLY A 167 -9.38 -1.60 11.20
CA GLY A 167 -8.85 -2.65 12.08
C GLY A 167 -9.86 -3.12 13.12
N LEU A 168 -10.56 -2.16 13.76
CA LEU A 168 -11.62 -2.44 14.74
C LEU A 168 -12.82 -3.14 14.12
N ASP A 169 -13.27 -2.72 12.94
CA ASP A 169 -14.36 -3.37 12.19
C ASP A 169 -14.04 -4.85 11.90
N TYR A 170 -12.81 -5.13 11.46
CA TYR A 170 -12.35 -6.51 11.24
C TYR A 170 -12.32 -7.32 12.54
N LEU A 171 -11.74 -6.78 13.61
CA LEU A 171 -11.69 -7.47 14.90
C LEU A 171 -13.09 -7.76 15.46
N TRP A 172 -14.02 -6.80 15.34
CA TRP A 172 -15.39 -6.97 15.85
C TRP A 172 -16.16 -8.02 15.05
N ARG A 173 -16.07 -7.98 13.71
CA ARG A 173 -16.79 -8.90 12.83
C ARG A 173 -16.27 -10.34 12.93
N TYR A 174 -14.96 -10.51 13.16
CA TYR A 174 -14.31 -11.82 13.24
C TYR A 174 -13.88 -12.21 14.66
N ARG A 175 -14.46 -11.58 15.70
CA ARG A 175 -14.17 -11.87 17.11
C ARG A 175 -14.29 -13.35 17.48
N ARG A 176 -15.17 -14.09 16.79
CA ARG A 176 -15.38 -15.54 16.99
C ARG A 176 -14.17 -16.41 16.62
N PHE A 177 -13.17 -15.86 15.92
CA PHE A 177 -11.93 -16.55 15.56
C PHE A 177 -10.76 -16.17 16.47
N VAL A 178 -10.92 -15.11 17.26
CA VAL A 178 -9.89 -14.54 18.12
C VAL A 178 -10.13 -14.92 19.59
N ILE A 179 -11.40 -15.18 19.95
CA ILE A 179 -11.89 -15.59 21.28
C ILE A 179 -12.55 -16.95 21.12
#